data_AF-A0A3M7CRL8-F1
#
_entry.id   AF-A0A3M7CRL8-F1
#
_cell.length_a   1.000
_cell.length_b   1.000
_cell.length_c   1.000
_cell.angle_alpha   90.00
_cell.angle_beta   90.00
_cell.angle_gamma   90.00
#
_symmetry.space_group_name_H-M   'P 1'
#
loop_
_entity.id
_entity.type
_entity.pdbx_description
1 polymer ?
#
loop_
_entity_poly.entity_id
_entity_poly.type
_entity_poly.pdbx_seq_one_letter_code
_entity_poly.pdbx_strand_id
1 'polypeptide(L)'
;MHEIVTLQFGQQANYIGTHYWNTQESYFTYAGQDESPINHDKSFRPGVGADGSETYSPRTLIYDLKGAFGTLRRENALYQLQQQEESIQEGGWSGSTMSLQLPPIAPSGYQQALDQGVEPPPLTNETVRFWSDYNHLFYHPRSIVQLNEYELNSSLMPFEKWATGEELFDNLDREHDLLDRDLRPFLEECDQLQALQILTSLDDAWGGFTAKYLERIADDLGKGCRWVFGSQDGQRTSREKQLLQVANSAQ
;
A
#
# COMPACT_ATOMS: atom_id res chain seq x y z
N MET A 1 -23.82 -0.94 -1.55
CA MET A 1 -23.50 -2.37 -1.69
C MET A 1 -23.08 -2.86 -0.31
N HIS A 2 -22.11 -3.75 -0.11
CA HIS A 2 -21.55 -3.97 1.23
C HIS A 2 -20.02 -3.95 1.09
N GLU A 3 -19.50 -2.74 0.89
CA GLU A 3 -18.13 -2.47 0.47
C GLU A 3 -17.13 -2.68 1.62
N ILE A 4 -15.93 -3.13 1.27
CA ILE A 4 -14.82 -3.35 2.21
C ILE A 4 -13.64 -2.50 1.75
N VAL A 5 -13.10 -1.70 2.66
CA VAL A 5 -11.87 -0.92 2.42
C VAL A 5 -10.71 -1.62 3.12
N THR A 6 -9.63 -1.86 2.37
CA THR A 6 -8.43 -2.54 2.88
C THR A 6 -7.31 -1.53 3.17
N LEU A 7 -6.71 -1.60 4.35
CA LEU A 7 -5.53 -0.83 4.74
C LEU A 7 -4.35 -1.79 4.87
N GLN A 8 -3.21 -1.41 4.31
CA GLN A 8 -1.97 -2.19 4.37
C GLN A 8 -0.88 -1.31 4.97
N PHE A 9 -0.30 -1.78 6.08
CA PHE A 9 0.72 -1.05 6.82
C PHE A 9 2.03 -1.83 6.80
N GLY A 10 2.98 -1.31 6.01
CA GLY A 10 4.35 -1.78 6.01
C GLY A 10 4.65 -2.92 5.04
N GLN A 11 5.94 -3.19 4.90
CA GLN A 11 6.47 -4.02 3.83
C GLN A 11 5.88 -5.44 3.83
N GLN A 12 5.85 -6.12 4.98
CA GLN A 12 5.35 -7.50 5.07
C GLN A 12 3.85 -7.58 4.75
N ALA A 13 3.06 -6.64 5.26
CA ALA A 13 1.65 -6.52 4.95
C ALA A 13 1.41 -6.26 3.47
N ASN A 14 2.26 -5.46 2.83
CA ASN A 14 2.18 -5.16 1.40
C ASN A 14 2.53 -6.37 0.54
N TYR A 15 3.51 -7.21 0.94
CA TYR A 15 3.76 -8.50 0.27
C TYR A 15 2.52 -9.41 0.32
N ILE A 16 1.90 -9.56 1.50
CA ILE A 16 0.66 -10.36 1.64
C ILE A 16 -0.47 -9.71 0.83
N GLY A 17 -0.55 -8.39 0.87
CA GLY A 17 -1.53 -7.57 0.17
C GLY A 17 -1.49 -7.74 -1.35
N THR A 18 -0.30 -7.73 -1.96
CA THR A 18 -0.15 -7.98 -3.40
C THR A 18 -0.65 -9.36 -3.77
N HIS A 19 -0.30 -10.40 -3.01
CA HIS A 19 -0.81 -11.75 -3.27
C HIS A 19 -2.33 -11.83 -3.12
N TYR A 20 -2.89 -11.18 -2.09
CA TYR A 20 -4.32 -11.08 -1.88
C TYR A 20 -5.01 -10.45 -3.10
N TRP A 21 -4.53 -9.29 -3.56
CA TRP A 21 -5.13 -8.59 -4.70
C TRP A 21 -4.97 -9.33 -6.02
N ASN A 22 -3.79 -9.88 -6.31
CA ASN A 22 -3.60 -10.71 -7.51
C ASN A 22 -4.55 -11.93 -7.50
N THR A 23 -4.79 -12.52 -6.32
CA THR A 23 -5.76 -13.62 -6.21
C THR A 23 -7.18 -13.13 -6.46
N GLN A 24 -7.57 -11.97 -5.91
CA GLN A 24 -8.88 -11.39 -6.17
C GLN A 24 -9.09 -11.06 -7.66
N GLU A 25 -8.08 -10.51 -8.32
CA GLU A 25 -8.08 -10.21 -9.75
C GLU A 25 -8.26 -11.49 -10.59
N SER A 26 -7.61 -12.60 -10.21
CA SER A 26 -7.75 -13.88 -10.92
C SER A 26 -9.18 -14.46 -10.94
N TYR A 27 -10.05 -13.98 -10.04
CA TYR A 27 -11.46 -14.37 -9.99
C TYR A 27 -12.36 -13.50 -10.90
N PHE A 28 -11.82 -12.51 -11.60
CA PHE A 28 -12.58 -11.71 -12.57
C PHE A 28 -13.03 -12.62 -13.72
N THR A 29 -14.34 -12.62 -13.96
CA THR A 29 -14.97 -13.42 -15.00
C THR A 29 -15.41 -12.51 -16.13
N TYR A 30 -14.99 -12.82 -17.35
CA TYR A 30 -15.39 -12.08 -18.55
C TYR A 30 -16.59 -12.75 -19.22
N ALA A 31 -17.31 -12.00 -20.06
CA ALA A 31 -18.56 -12.45 -20.69
C ALA A 31 -18.43 -13.84 -21.32
N GLY A 32 -19.26 -14.78 -20.86
CA GLY A 32 -19.27 -16.18 -21.32
C GLY A 32 -18.60 -17.18 -20.37
N GLN A 33 -18.04 -16.73 -19.25
CA GLN A 33 -17.56 -17.58 -18.15
C GLN A 33 -18.63 -17.76 -17.06
N ASP A 34 -18.47 -18.78 -16.22
CA ASP A 34 -19.34 -19.04 -15.07
C ASP A 34 -19.30 -17.86 -14.07
N GLU A 35 -20.36 -17.67 -13.29
CA GLU A 35 -20.40 -16.63 -12.26
C GLU A 35 -19.27 -16.84 -11.24
N SER A 36 -18.50 -15.77 -11.00
CA SER A 36 -17.43 -15.81 -10.00
C SER A 36 -18.00 -16.10 -8.60
N PRO A 37 -17.33 -16.96 -7.79
CA PRO A 37 -17.74 -17.19 -6.41
C PRO A 37 -17.61 -15.95 -5.52
N ILE A 38 -16.91 -14.91 -5.98
CA ILE A 38 -16.65 -13.67 -5.25
C ILE A 38 -17.30 -12.51 -5.98
N ASN A 39 -17.96 -11.64 -5.23
CA ASN A 39 -18.46 -10.37 -5.77
C ASN A 39 -17.35 -9.31 -5.69
N HIS A 40 -16.81 -8.95 -6.86
CA HIS A 40 -15.70 -8.01 -7.01
C HIS A 40 -16.06 -6.58 -6.59
N ASP A 41 -17.30 -6.15 -6.79
CA ASP A 41 -17.76 -4.78 -6.49
C ASP A 41 -17.65 -4.41 -5.01
N LYS A 42 -17.51 -5.42 -4.13
CA LYS A 42 -17.28 -5.17 -2.70
C LYS A 42 -15.87 -4.67 -2.41
N SER A 43 -14.87 -5.17 -3.12
CA SER A 43 -13.45 -4.88 -2.87
C SER A 43 -12.83 -3.98 -3.93
N PHE A 44 -13.44 -3.92 -5.12
CA PHE A 44 -13.02 -3.08 -6.23
C PHE A 44 -14.00 -1.93 -6.41
N ARG A 45 -13.53 -0.91 -7.11
CA ARG A 45 -14.35 0.17 -7.62
C ARG A 45 -14.11 0.33 -9.12
N PRO A 46 -15.16 0.55 -9.90
CA PRO A 46 -15.02 0.94 -11.29
C PRO A 46 -14.47 2.37 -11.36
N GLY A 47 -13.60 2.61 -12.31
CA GLY A 47 -13.03 3.90 -12.66
C GLY A 47 -12.85 3.98 -14.17
N VAL A 48 -12.57 5.17 -14.68
CA VAL A 48 -12.29 5.37 -16.10
C VAL A 48 -10.80 5.67 -16.25
N GLY A 49 -10.11 4.83 -17.01
CA GLY A 49 -8.72 5.02 -17.38
C GLY A 49 -8.56 6.27 -18.25
N ALA A 50 -7.32 6.74 -18.40
CA ALA A 50 -7.02 7.90 -19.22
C ALA A 50 -7.32 7.73 -20.72
N ASP A 51 -7.35 6.47 -21.15
CA ASP A 51 -7.72 6.03 -22.49
C ASP A 51 -9.25 5.90 -22.67
N GLY A 52 -10.03 6.19 -21.62
CA GLY A 52 -11.48 6.02 -21.61
C GLY A 52 -11.94 4.58 -21.38
N SER A 53 -11.03 3.65 -21.10
CA SER A 53 -11.37 2.26 -20.78
C SER A 53 -11.94 2.15 -19.36
N GLU A 54 -12.83 1.19 -19.14
CA GLU A 54 -13.26 0.84 -17.79
C GLU A 54 -12.11 0.14 -17.06
N THR A 55 -11.69 0.72 -15.94
CA THR A 55 -10.63 0.20 -15.07
C THR A 55 -11.25 -0.19 -13.74
N TYR A 56 -10.83 -1.34 -13.20
CA TYR A 56 -11.22 -1.75 -11.86
C TYR A 56 -10.02 -1.57 -10.95
N SER A 57 -10.15 -0.69 -9.96
CA SER A 57 -9.11 -0.45 -8.97
C SER A 57 -9.55 -0.97 -7.61
N PRO A 58 -8.66 -1.57 -6.81
CA PRO A 58 -9.02 -2.03 -5.47
C PRO A 58 -9.27 -0.84 -4.52
N ARG A 59 -10.23 -0.99 -3.61
CA ARG A 59 -10.52 -0.05 -2.51
C ARG A 59 -9.49 -0.23 -1.40
N THR A 60 -8.27 0.20 -1.67
CA THR A 60 -7.13 -0.04 -0.78
C THR A 60 -6.35 1.23 -0.48
N LEU A 61 -5.75 1.27 0.70
CA LEU A 61 -4.70 2.20 1.09
C LEU A 61 -3.46 1.39 1.47
N ILE A 62 -2.31 1.80 0.96
CA ILE A 62 -1.04 1.11 1.08
C ILE A 62 -0.03 2.10 1.63
N TYR A 63 0.37 1.90 2.88
CA TYR A 63 1.42 2.66 3.54
C TYR A 63 2.72 1.89 3.49
N ASP A 64 3.79 2.57 3.08
CA ASP A 64 5.13 2.01 3.17
C ASP A 64 6.19 3.12 3.26
N LEU A 65 7.39 2.72 3.66
CA LEU A 65 8.52 3.62 3.74
C LEU A 65 9.03 4.01 2.35
N LYS A 66 9.76 5.12 2.30
CA LYS A 66 10.52 5.50 1.12
C LYS A 66 11.48 4.36 0.73
N GLY A 67 11.46 4.01 -0.55
CA GLY A 67 12.28 2.95 -1.13
C GLY A 67 11.59 1.60 -1.25
N ALA A 68 10.45 1.37 -0.58
CA ALA A 68 9.78 0.06 -0.59
C ALA A 68 8.89 -0.20 -1.83
N PHE A 69 8.45 0.85 -2.52
CA PHE A 69 7.49 0.79 -3.63
C PHE A 69 8.07 0.35 -4.99
N GLY A 70 9.38 0.08 -5.07
CA GLY A 70 10.02 -0.41 -6.30
C GLY A 70 9.68 0.42 -7.56
N THR A 71 9.20 -0.27 -8.61
CA THR A 71 8.79 0.34 -9.89
C THR A 71 7.38 0.90 -9.91
N LEU A 72 6.54 0.58 -8.92
CA LEU A 72 5.12 0.96 -8.86
C LEU A 72 4.90 2.48 -9.00
N ARG A 73 5.86 3.28 -8.53
CA ARG A 73 5.80 4.75 -8.61
C ARG A 73 5.83 5.30 -10.03
N ARG A 74 6.21 4.50 -11.03
CA ARG A 74 6.44 4.97 -12.41
C ARG A 74 5.47 4.38 -13.44
N GLU A 75 4.96 3.18 -13.23
CA GLU A 75 4.23 2.44 -14.28
C GLU A 75 2.71 2.57 -14.21
N ASN A 76 2.15 3.10 -13.12
CA ASN A 76 0.74 3.45 -13.09
C ASN A 76 0.48 4.59 -14.10
N ALA A 77 -0.14 4.29 -15.25
CA ALA A 77 -0.50 5.28 -16.27
C ALA A 77 -1.34 6.43 -15.68
N LEU A 78 -2.13 6.14 -14.64
CA LEU A 78 -2.88 7.12 -13.84
C LEU A 78 -1.97 8.16 -13.14
N TYR A 79 -0.78 7.77 -12.70
CA TYR A 79 0.19 8.65 -12.03
C TYR A 79 0.98 9.53 -13.00
N GLN A 80 1.33 9.01 -14.19
CA GLN A 80 2.08 9.78 -15.19
C GLN A 80 1.32 11.05 -15.61
N LEU A 81 -0.01 10.97 -15.62
CA LEU A 81 -0.88 12.11 -15.97
C LEU A 81 -0.96 13.15 -14.85
N GLN A 82 -1.06 12.72 -13.58
CA GLN A 82 -1.01 13.65 -12.45
C GLN A 82 0.34 14.38 -12.35
N GLN A 83 1.46 13.69 -12.59
CA GLN A 83 2.77 14.35 -12.62
C GLN A 83 2.89 15.36 -13.75
N GLN A 84 2.27 15.11 -14.92
CA GLN A 84 2.19 16.10 -15.99
C GLN A 84 1.36 17.32 -15.58
N GLU A 85 0.23 17.15 -14.89
CA GLU A 85 -0.59 18.26 -14.38
C GLU A 85 0.12 19.09 -13.29
N GLU A 86 0.82 18.43 -12.36
CA GLU A 86 1.59 19.11 -11.30
C GLU A 86 2.84 19.82 -11.83
N SER A 87 3.50 19.26 -12.86
CA SER A 87 4.69 19.87 -13.49
C SER A 87 4.41 21.19 -14.21
N ILE A 88 3.13 21.53 -14.46
CA ILE A 88 2.73 22.81 -15.06
C ILE A 88 2.72 23.95 -14.01
N GLN A 89 2.85 23.64 -12.71
CA GLN A 89 2.94 24.63 -11.62
C GLN A 89 4.39 24.88 -11.14
N GLU A 90 5.37 24.95 -12.04
CA GLU A 90 6.67 25.56 -11.71
C GLU A 90 6.55 27.10 -11.58
N GLY A 91 6.00 27.52 -10.45
CA GLY A 91 5.98 28.92 -10.02
C GLY A 91 7.30 29.33 -9.35
N GLY A 92 8.04 30.25 -9.99
CA GLY A 92 8.63 31.40 -9.30
C GLY A 92 10.07 31.33 -8.77
N TRP A 93 10.87 30.28 -9.02
CA TRP A 93 12.30 30.28 -8.64
C TRP A 93 13.22 30.47 -9.84
N SER A 94 13.85 31.65 -9.96
CA SER A 94 14.84 31.96 -11.02
C SER A 94 16.27 31.51 -10.66
N GLY A 95 16.40 30.33 -10.05
CA GLY A 95 17.70 29.71 -9.76
C GLY A 95 17.84 28.42 -10.55
N SER A 96 18.98 28.23 -11.20
CA SER A 96 19.29 26.97 -11.88
C SER A 96 19.42 25.83 -10.86
N THR A 97 18.31 25.15 -10.58
CA THR A 97 18.28 23.92 -9.80
C THR A 97 18.79 22.78 -10.67
N MET A 98 19.99 22.27 -10.38
CA MET A 98 20.41 20.98 -10.95
C MET A 98 19.71 19.88 -10.17
N SER A 99 18.65 19.32 -10.75
CA SER A 99 18.00 18.13 -10.20
C SER A 99 18.89 16.91 -10.44
N LEU A 100 19.50 16.39 -9.37
CA LEU A 100 20.19 15.10 -9.41
C LEU A 100 19.12 14.00 -9.34
N GLN A 101 18.76 13.46 -10.50
CA GLN A 101 17.88 12.31 -10.58
C GLN A 101 18.68 11.01 -10.44
N LEU A 102 18.34 10.21 -9.43
CA LEU A 102 18.88 8.85 -9.30
C LEU A 102 18.43 7.99 -10.49
N PRO A 103 19.27 7.02 -10.91
CA PRO A 103 18.92 6.13 -12.00
C PRO A 103 17.63 5.37 -11.68
N PRO A 104 16.75 5.16 -12.67
CA PRO A 104 15.49 4.49 -12.45
C PRO A 104 15.67 3.04 -12.01
N ILE A 105 14.84 2.58 -11.08
CA ILE A 105 14.75 1.16 -10.72
C ILE A 105 14.26 0.40 -11.95
N ALA A 106 15.04 -0.55 -12.43
CA ALA A 106 14.67 -1.36 -13.58
C ALA A 106 13.53 -2.33 -13.21
N PRO A 107 12.52 -2.51 -14.10
CA PRO A 107 11.42 -3.43 -13.86
C PRO A 107 11.92 -4.87 -13.75
N SER A 108 11.25 -5.64 -12.89
CA SER A 108 11.53 -7.07 -12.74
C SER A 108 11.25 -7.80 -14.06
N GLY A 109 11.91 -8.93 -14.28
CA GLY A 109 11.60 -9.78 -15.44
C GLY A 109 10.15 -10.28 -15.43
N TYR A 110 9.53 -10.35 -14.24
CA TYR A 110 8.13 -10.67 -14.07
C TYR A 110 7.21 -9.58 -14.63
N GLN A 111 7.45 -8.32 -14.25
CA GLN A 111 6.67 -7.18 -14.74
C GLN A 111 6.81 -7.01 -16.26
N GLN A 112 8.03 -7.16 -16.79
CA GLN A 112 8.26 -7.10 -18.24
C GLN A 112 7.49 -8.19 -19.01
N ALA A 113 7.36 -9.39 -18.43
CA ALA A 113 6.57 -10.47 -19.04
C ALA A 113 5.08 -10.16 -19.01
N LEU A 114 4.57 -9.60 -17.91
CA LEU A 114 3.18 -9.15 -17.79
C LEU A 114 2.83 -8.07 -18.81
N ASP A 115 3.69 -7.06 -18.95
CA ASP A 115 3.48 -5.96 -19.90
C ASP A 115 3.46 -6.45 -21.36
N GLN A 116 4.18 -7.54 -21.64
CA GLN A 116 4.21 -8.19 -22.96
C GLN A 116 3.08 -9.21 -23.16
N GLY A 117 2.28 -9.49 -22.12
CA GLY A 117 1.23 -10.52 -22.15
C GLY A 117 1.78 -11.95 -22.28
N VAL A 118 3.03 -12.19 -21.85
CA VAL A 118 3.67 -13.52 -21.86
C VAL A 118 3.54 -14.15 -20.48
N GLU A 119 3.49 -15.48 -20.41
CA GLU A 119 3.47 -16.20 -19.15
C GLU A 119 4.70 -15.81 -18.30
N PRO A 120 4.49 -15.27 -17.09
CA PRO A 120 5.59 -14.73 -16.32
C PRO A 120 6.41 -15.85 -15.67
N PRO A 121 7.72 -15.65 -15.46
CA PRO A 121 8.57 -16.64 -14.80
C PRO A 121 8.11 -16.90 -13.36
N PRO A 122 8.40 -18.10 -12.80
CA PRO A 122 8.06 -18.41 -11.42
C PRO A 122 8.81 -17.47 -10.46
N LEU A 123 8.08 -16.95 -9.47
CA LEU A 123 8.65 -16.07 -8.45
C LEU A 123 9.56 -16.88 -7.52
N THR A 124 10.78 -16.40 -7.34
CA THR A 124 11.73 -16.89 -6.33
C THR A 124 12.17 -15.75 -5.42
N ASN A 125 12.62 -16.10 -4.21
CA ASN A 125 13.14 -15.13 -3.24
C ASN A 125 14.31 -14.29 -3.78
N GLU A 126 15.01 -14.76 -4.82
CA GLU A 126 16.12 -14.05 -5.46
C GLU A 126 15.64 -13.05 -6.51
N THR A 127 14.50 -13.33 -7.15
CA THR A 127 13.94 -12.49 -8.22
C THR A 127 13.12 -11.32 -7.68
N VAL A 128 12.49 -11.49 -6.52
CA VAL A 128 11.60 -10.49 -5.92
C VAL A 128 12.39 -9.58 -4.99
N ARG A 129 12.46 -8.28 -5.33
CA ARG A 129 13.13 -7.25 -4.51
C ARG A 129 12.12 -6.40 -3.75
N PHE A 130 10.97 -6.13 -4.38
CA PHE A 130 9.90 -5.33 -3.83
C PHE A 130 8.56 -6.05 -3.96
N TRP A 131 7.60 -5.71 -3.10
CA TRP A 131 6.24 -6.25 -3.19
C TRP A 131 5.52 -5.84 -4.48
N SER A 132 5.98 -4.76 -5.13
CA SER A 132 5.46 -4.31 -6.42
C SER A 132 5.95 -5.14 -7.60
N ASP A 133 7.03 -5.91 -7.46
CA ASP A 133 7.69 -6.60 -8.59
C ASP A 133 6.81 -7.68 -9.25
N TYR A 134 5.75 -8.10 -8.56
CA TYR A 134 4.81 -9.12 -9.04
C TYR A 134 3.34 -8.67 -8.96
N ASN A 135 3.11 -7.36 -8.84
CA ASN A 135 1.77 -6.79 -8.75
C ASN A 135 1.10 -6.73 -10.12
N HIS A 136 -0.12 -7.27 -10.24
CA HIS A 136 -0.87 -7.26 -11.51
C HIS A 136 -1.76 -6.02 -11.66
N LEU A 137 -2.14 -5.41 -10.55
CA LEU A 137 -3.22 -4.42 -10.51
C LEU A 137 -2.72 -3.00 -10.64
N PHE A 138 -3.53 -2.15 -11.25
CA PHE A 138 -3.36 -0.70 -11.16
C PHE A 138 -4.01 -0.16 -9.89
N TYR A 139 -3.23 0.53 -9.07
CA TYR A 139 -3.73 1.23 -7.90
C TYR A 139 -4.08 2.67 -8.25
N HIS A 140 -5.09 3.20 -7.59
CA HIS A 140 -5.39 4.61 -7.71
C HIS A 140 -4.31 5.46 -7.03
N PRO A 141 -4.03 6.69 -7.49
CA PRO A 141 -2.98 7.50 -6.89
C PRO A 141 -3.14 7.81 -5.41
N ARG A 142 -4.39 7.99 -4.95
CA ARG A 142 -4.67 8.15 -3.51
C ARG A 142 -4.51 6.88 -2.68
N SER A 143 -4.41 5.71 -3.32
CA SER A 143 -4.22 4.43 -2.62
C SER A 143 -2.80 4.23 -2.11
N ILE A 144 -1.82 4.95 -2.67
CA ILE A 144 -0.40 4.75 -2.34
C ILE A 144 0.07 5.92 -1.47
N VAL A 145 0.36 5.64 -0.21
CA VAL A 145 0.84 6.62 0.77
C VAL A 145 2.28 6.29 1.15
N GLN A 146 3.19 7.14 0.69
CA GLN A 146 4.60 7.02 1.02
C GLN A 146 4.93 7.85 2.26
N LEU A 147 5.56 7.22 3.25
CA LEU A 147 6.16 7.90 4.39
C LEU A 147 7.61 8.28 4.06
N ASN A 148 7.99 9.54 4.34
CA ASN A 148 9.28 10.11 3.94
C ASN A 148 10.26 10.28 5.11
N GLU A 149 9.76 10.15 6.33
CA GLU A 149 10.47 10.36 7.59
C GLU A 149 11.49 9.24 7.84
N TYR A 150 11.19 8.05 7.33
CA TYR A 150 12.05 6.87 7.40
C TYR A 150 12.30 6.29 6.01
N GLU A 151 13.49 5.72 5.84
CA GLU A 151 13.90 4.99 4.65
C GLU A 151 13.99 3.50 4.95
N LEU A 152 13.53 2.69 4.01
CA LEU A 152 13.61 1.24 4.12
C LEU A 152 15.07 0.80 4.30
N ASN A 153 15.32 -0.09 5.28
CA ASN A 153 16.65 -0.62 5.60
C ASN A 153 17.69 0.44 6.02
N SER A 154 17.26 1.58 6.56
CA SER A 154 18.16 2.58 7.13
C SER A 154 18.96 2.01 8.30
N SER A 155 20.29 1.95 8.15
CA SER A 155 21.18 1.53 9.24
C SER A 155 21.32 2.58 10.35
N LEU A 156 20.99 3.85 10.05
CA LEU A 156 21.14 4.98 10.98
C LEU A 156 19.87 5.22 11.79
N MET A 157 18.70 5.08 11.17
CA MET A 157 17.40 5.26 11.80
C MET A 157 16.47 4.09 11.46
N PRO A 158 16.65 2.93 12.11
CA PRO A 158 15.83 1.74 11.84
C PRO A 158 14.40 1.94 12.37
N PHE A 159 13.42 1.58 11.53
CA PHE A 159 11.99 1.66 11.85
C PHE A 159 11.48 0.30 12.36
N GLU A 160 11.95 -0.12 13.54
CA GLU A 160 11.64 -1.44 14.11
C GLU A 160 10.96 -1.39 15.48
N LYS A 161 11.01 -0.26 16.19
CA LYS A 161 10.46 -0.15 17.56
C LYS A 161 9.00 0.28 17.54
N TRP A 162 8.17 -0.37 18.36
CA TRP A 162 6.75 -0.02 18.52
C TRP A 162 6.52 1.47 18.77
N ALA A 163 7.18 2.03 19.79
CA ALA A 163 7.03 3.44 20.18
C ALA A 163 7.39 4.41 19.03
N THR A 164 8.36 4.06 18.19
CA THR A 164 8.73 4.89 17.02
C THR A 164 7.61 4.93 15.99
N GLY A 165 6.85 3.85 15.84
CA GLY A 165 5.65 3.81 15.01
C GLY A 165 4.51 4.67 15.55
N GLU A 166 4.29 4.64 16.86
CA GLU A 166 3.30 5.51 17.52
C GLU A 166 3.66 6.99 17.35
N GLU A 167 4.91 7.36 17.64
CA GLU A 167 5.40 8.73 17.47
C GLU A 167 5.29 9.22 16.02
N LEU A 168 5.59 8.35 15.05
CA LEU A 168 5.43 8.68 13.63
C LEU A 168 3.97 8.95 13.29
N PHE A 169 3.04 8.10 13.75
CA PHE A 169 1.61 8.32 13.53
C PHE A 169 1.15 9.64 14.15
N ASP A 170 1.47 9.90 15.41
CA ASP A 170 1.03 11.10 16.12
C ASP A 170 1.53 12.39 15.46
N ASN A 171 2.74 12.38 14.89
CA ASN A 171 3.28 13.53 14.17
C ASN A 171 2.57 13.73 12.83
N LEU A 172 2.37 12.66 12.06
CA LEU A 172 1.69 12.73 10.78
C LEU A 172 0.21 13.11 10.91
N ASP A 173 -0.49 12.57 11.91
CA ASP A 173 -1.90 12.91 12.16
C ASP A 173 -2.04 14.38 12.57
N ARG A 174 -1.11 14.90 13.38
CA ARG A 174 -1.09 16.31 13.77
C ARG A 174 -0.86 17.25 12.57
N GLU A 175 0.00 16.86 11.64
CA GLU A 175 0.38 17.71 10.50
C GLU A 175 -0.62 17.63 9.34
N HIS A 176 -1.22 16.46 9.13
CA HIS A 176 -1.94 16.16 7.89
C HIS A 176 -3.36 15.62 8.07
N ASP A 177 -3.80 15.33 9.30
CA ASP A 177 -5.05 14.61 9.60
C ASP A 177 -5.20 13.37 8.72
N LEU A 178 -4.44 12.32 9.07
CA LEU A 178 -4.20 11.18 8.18
C LEU A 178 -5.50 10.52 7.73
N LEU A 179 -6.46 10.40 8.63
CA LEU A 179 -7.75 9.78 8.30
C LEU A 179 -8.55 10.64 7.34
N ASP A 180 -8.61 11.96 7.55
CA ASP A 180 -9.37 12.85 6.69
C ASP A 180 -8.73 12.99 5.31
N ARG A 181 -7.39 13.01 5.24
CA ARG A 181 -6.67 13.10 3.97
C ARG A 181 -6.73 11.80 3.17
N ASP A 182 -6.44 10.67 3.81
CA ASP A 182 -6.21 9.41 3.11
C ASP A 182 -7.44 8.50 3.12
N LEU A 183 -8.04 8.26 4.30
CA LEU A 183 -9.10 7.28 4.49
C LEU A 183 -10.48 7.80 4.08
N ARG A 184 -10.84 9.01 4.48
CA ARG A 184 -12.17 9.60 4.28
C ARG A 184 -12.63 9.57 2.82
N PRO A 185 -11.81 9.87 1.80
CA PRO A 185 -12.23 9.74 0.40
C PRO A 185 -12.72 8.34 0.05
N PHE A 186 -12.06 7.28 0.53
CA PHE A 186 -12.48 5.89 0.26
C PHE A 186 -13.76 5.52 1.01
N LEU A 187 -13.98 6.09 2.18
CA LEU A 187 -15.21 5.87 2.95
C LEU A 187 -16.42 6.57 2.31
N GLU A 188 -16.23 7.80 1.84
CA GLU A 188 -17.29 8.59 1.19
C GLU A 188 -17.72 7.99 -0.16
N GLU A 189 -16.81 7.29 -0.83
CA GLU A 189 -17.10 6.54 -2.05
C GLU A 189 -17.82 5.20 -1.82
N CYS A 190 -18.03 4.78 -0.57
CA CYS A 190 -18.77 3.57 -0.25
C CYS A 190 -20.25 3.92 0.00
N ASP A 191 -21.17 3.26 -0.71
CA ASP A 191 -22.60 3.45 -0.44
C ASP A 191 -22.97 2.91 0.95
N GLN A 192 -22.39 1.77 1.32
CA GLN A 192 -22.60 1.14 2.62
C GLN A 192 -21.37 0.33 3.03
N LEU A 193 -20.48 0.99 3.78
CA LEU A 193 -19.30 0.35 4.36
C LEU A 193 -19.68 -0.83 5.25
N GLN A 194 -19.22 -2.03 4.90
CA GLN A 194 -19.42 -3.25 5.68
C GLN A 194 -18.32 -3.41 6.74
N ALA A 195 -17.06 -3.27 6.33
CA ALA A 195 -15.92 -3.48 7.19
C ALA A 195 -14.65 -2.76 6.71
N LEU A 196 -13.75 -2.50 7.65
CA LEU A 196 -12.36 -2.19 7.36
C LEU A 196 -11.51 -3.44 7.54
N GLN A 197 -10.76 -3.80 6.51
CA GLN A 197 -9.78 -4.88 6.56
C GLN A 197 -8.40 -4.26 6.71
N ILE A 198 -7.62 -4.69 7.70
CA ILE A 198 -6.30 -4.13 8.00
C ILE A 198 -5.28 -5.26 7.95
N LEU A 199 -4.26 -5.10 7.11
CA LEU A 199 -3.09 -5.96 7.03
C LEU A 199 -1.93 -5.23 7.68
N THR A 200 -1.28 -5.83 8.66
CA THR A 200 -0.15 -5.21 9.37
C THR A 200 0.82 -6.26 9.92
N SER A 201 2.00 -5.84 10.35
CA SER A 201 2.90 -6.61 11.22
C SER A 201 2.63 -6.30 12.69
N LEU A 202 2.85 -7.28 13.57
CA LEU A 202 2.56 -7.16 15.01
C LEU A 202 3.80 -6.94 15.88
N ASP A 203 4.98 -7.20 15.35
CA ASP A 203 6.23 -7.32 16.09
C ASP A 203 7.27 -6.23 15.76
N ASP A 204 6.84 -5.17 15.08
CA ASP A 204 7.68 -4.06 14.64
C ASP A 204 7.01 -2.68 14.88
N ALA A 205 7.61 -1.63 14.30
CA ALA A 205 7.08 -0.27 14.37
C ALA A 205 5.72 -0.12 13.66
N TRP A 206 5.43 -0.92 12.63
CA TRP A 206 4.13 -0.86 11.95
C TRP A 206 2.99 -1.33 12.84
N GLY A 207 3.27 -2.26 13.77
CA GLY A 207 2.32 -2.63 14.83
C GLY A 207 1.88 -1.42 15.66
N GLY A 208 2.84 -0.62 16.12
CA GLY A 208 2.57 0.62 16.88
C GLY A 208 1.85 1.68 16.07
N PHE A 209 2.27 1.89 14.82
CA PHE A 209 1.58 2.77 13.89
C PHE A 209 0.11 2.33 13.69
N THR A 210 -0.12 1.03 13.50
CA THR A 210 -1.46 0.47 13.28
C THR A 210 -2.33 0.59 14.53
N ALA A 211 -1.76 0.42 15.72
CA ALA A 211 -2.50 0.58 16.98
C ALA A 211 -3.06 2.00 17.11
N LYS A 212 -2.23 3.02 16.86
CA LYS A 212 -2.69 4.42 16.88
C LYS A 212 -3.68 4.74 15.77
N TYR A 213 -3.46 4.20 14.57
CA TYR A 213 -4.42 4.32 13.48
C TYR A 213 -5.79 3.72 13.86
N LEU A 214 -5.81 2.56 14.51
CA LEU A 214 -7.02 1.91 14.98
C LEU A 214 -7.75 2.70 16.08
N GLU A 215 -7.02 3.30 17.02
CA GLU A 215 -7.58 4.21 18.03
C GLU A 215 -8.30 5.38 17.35
N ARG A 216 -7.62 6.03 16.40
CA ARG A 216 -8.17 7.18 15.66
C ARG A 216 -9.37 6.80 14.78
N ILE A 217 -9.37 5.63 14.15
CA ILE A 217 -10.55 5.08 13.44
C ILE A 217 -11.71 4.86 14.40
N ALA A 218 -11.44 4.31 15.58
CA ALA A 218 -12.47 4.00 16.56
C ALA A 218 -13.17 5.27 17.08
N ASP A 219 -12.42 6.36 17.23
CA ASP A 219 -12.96 7.65 17.62
C ASP A 219 -13.80 8.31 16.50
N ASP A 220 -13.35 8.20 15.23
CA ASP A 220 -14.02 8.86 14.09
C ASP A 220 -15.28 8.09 13.60
N LEU A 221 -15.13 6.79 13.35
CA LEU A 221 -16.22 5.97 12.78
C LEU A 221 -17.12 5.36 13.86
N GLY A 222 -16.68 5.37 15.12
CA GLY A 222 -17.41 4.77 16.23
C GLY A 222 -17.67 3.27 16.01
N LYS A 223 -18.89 2.96 15.55
CA LYS A 223 -19.35 1.58 15.31
C LYS A 223 -19.01 1.16 13.88
N GLY A 224 -18.24 0.08 13.76
CA GLY A 224 -17.94 -0.55 12.48
C GLY A 224 -17.23 -1.88 12.68
N CYS A 225 -17.37 -2.80 11.72
CA CYS A 225 -16.61 -4.05 11.74
C CYS A 225 -15.18 -3.77 11.28
N ARG A 226 -14.21 -4.26 12.04
CA ARG A 226 -12.78 -4.10 11.74
C ARG A 226 -12.12 -5.47 11.84
N TRP A 227 -11.47 -5.90 10.78
CA TRP A 227 -10.70 -7.14 10.74
C TRP A 227 -9.23 -6.79 10.67
N VAL A 228 -8.46 -7.22 11.66
CA VAL A 228 -7.02 -7.00 11.70
C VAL A 228 -6.34 -8.35 11.47
N PHE A 229 -5.61 -8.44 10.36
CA PHE A 229 -4.75 -9.57 10.03
C PHE A 229 -3.31 -9.15 10.33
N GLY A 230 -2.86 -9.54 11.51
CA GLY A 230 -1.50 -9.32 11.96
C GLY A 230 -0.59 -10.46 11.53
N SER A 231 0.47 -10.13 10.82
CA SER A 231 1.58 -11.04 10.54
C SER A 231 2.66 -10.89 11.60
N GLN A 232 3.32 -12.00 11.94
CA GLN A 232 4.46 -12.02 12.84
C GLN A 232 5.60 -12.75 12.13
N ASP A 233 6.81 -12.20 12.16
CA ASP A 233 7.96 -12.86 11.56
C ASP A 233 8.39 -14.07 12.42
N GLY A 234 8.12 -15.27 11.91
CA GLY A 234 8.45 -16.54 12.56
C GLY A 234 9.86 -17.05 12.27
N GLN A 235 10.69 -16.31 11.52
CA GLN A 235 12.05 -16.77 11.22
C GLN A 235 12.95 -16.72 12.46
N ARG A 236 13.92 -17.64 12.54
CA ARG A 236 14.97 -17.59 13.58
C ARG A 236 15.88 -16.40 13.32
N THR A 237 15.48 -15.25 13.83
CA THR A 237 16.25 -14.01 13.80
C THR A 237 17.37 -14.02 14.85
N SER A 238 18.27 -13.04 14.81
CA SER A 238 19.30 -12.88 15.84
C SER A 238 18.64 -12.73 17.22
N ARG A 239 19.33 -13.18 18.28
CA ARG A 239 18.79 -13.09 19.65
C ARG A 239 18.37 -11.67 20.03
N GLU A 240 19.07 -10.66 19.52
CA GLU A 240 18.74 -9.24 19.73
C GLU A 240 17.42 -8.86 19.03
N LYS A 241 17.22 -9.30 17.78
CA LYS A 241 15.96 -9.04 17.05
C LYS A 241 14.78 -9.80 17.67
N GLN A 242 15.01 -11.02 18.18
CA GLN A 242 13.98 -11.76 18.93
C GLN A 242 13.58 -11.05 20.22
N LEU A 243 14.56 -10.52 20.97
CA LEU A 243 14.28 -9.73 22.18
C LEU A 243 13.52 -8.44 21.84
N LEU A 244 13.83 -7.80 20.71
CA LEU A 244 13.12 -6.61 20.24
C LEU A 244 11.67 -6.95 19.85
N GLN A 245 11.44 -8.03 19.11
CA GLN A 245 10.10 -8.50 18.76
C GLN A 245 9.24 -8.79 20.01
N VAL A 246 9.83 -9.44 21.02
CA VAL A 246 9.16 -9.68 22.32
C VAL A 246 8.92 -8.37 23.09
N ALA A 247 9.80 -7.39 22.95
CA ALA A 247 9.56 -6.06 23.54
C ALA A 247 8.47 -5.27 22.81
N ASN A 248 8.29 -5.51 21.51
CA ASN A 248 7.26 -4.88 20.68
C ASN A 248 5.90 -5.56 20.78
N SER A 249 5.82 -6.82 21.21
CA SER A 249 4.53 -7.48 21.40
C SER A 249 3.75 -6.77 22.51
N ALA A 250 2.53 -6.31 22.18
CA ALA A 250 1.64 -5.63 23.12
C ALA A 250 1.44 -6.45 24.40
N GLN A 251 1.59 -5.79 25.55
CA GLN A 251 1.23 -6.34 26.88
C GLN A 251 -0.26 -6.15 27.18
#